data_AF-A0A348PL14-F1
#
_entry.id   AF-A0A348PL14-F1
#
_cell.length_a   1.000
_cell.length_b   1.000
_cell.length_c   1.000
_cell.angle_alpha   90.00
_cell.angle_beta   90.00
_cell.angle_gamma   90.00
#
_symmetry.space_group_name_H-M   'P 1'
#
loop_
_entity.id
_entity.type
_entity.pdbx_description
1 polymer ?
#
loop_
_entity_poly.entity_id
_entity_poly.type
_entity_poly.pdbx_seq_one_letter_code
_entity_poly.pdbx_strand_id
1 'polypeptide(L)'
;MRLFRTLAISSFIIIFSLKVSAQVEGIANDRDGVVFFIEAMPASSYRHLGTVECSSFSPDDIDPLLDHVLKQARKNYEEFDALIFRPGKGMCKADAIQFYRDPKAKRRRGSSRGEPQVDEAFKLSKAVERNGMMIFLQNNPSKEYTLLGRVETPVTFRSKDIEELITEIGKISKNTYPDMDAIVIMEGSSLRKASVIKFK
;
A
#
# COMPACT_ATOMS: atom_id res chain seq x y z
N MET A 1 63.39 -28.64 15.01
CA MET A 1 63.21 -27.38 14.27
C MET A 1 61.75 -27.00 14.28
N ARG A 2 61.45 -25.77 14.70
CA ARG A 2 60.11 -25.17 14.77
C ARG A 2 59.61 -24.89 13.34
N LEU A 3 58.36 -25.23 13.04
CA LEU A 3 57.61 -24.62 11.94
C LEU A 3 56.23 -24.25 12.47
N PHE A 4 56.09 -22.95 12.72
CA PHE A 4 54.89 -22.24 13.13
C PHE A 4 54.16 -21.76 11.87
N ARG A 5 52.81 -21.70 11.97
CA ARG A 5 51.90 -20.78 11.26
C ARG A 5 51.69 -21.11 9.78
N THR A 6 50.47 -21.16 9.24
CA THR A 6 49.37 -20.21 9.38
C THR A 6 48.01 -20.87 9.11
N LEU A 7 47.02 -20.54 9.93
CA LEU A 7 45.59 -20.72 9.67
C LEU A 7 45.18 -20.03 8.36
N ALA A 8 44.31 -20.67 7.59
CA ALA A 8 43.40 -19.99 6.66
C ALA A 8 41.99 -20.57 6.87
N ILE A 9 41.30 -20.07 7.89
CA ILE A 9 39.85 -20.25 8.02
C ILE A 9 39.23 -19.17 7.14
N SER A 10 38.82 -19.54 5.93
CA SER A 10 38.05 -18.65 5.06
C SER A 10 36.63 -18.56 5.60
N SER A 11 36.38 -17.57 6.44
CA SER A 11 35.04 -17.18 6.87
C SER A 11 34.29 -16.60 5.68
N PHE A 12 33.50 -17.43 4.99
CA PHE A 12 32.59 -16.98 3.95
C PHE A 12 31.35 -16.35 4.62
N ILE A 13 31.45 -15.07 4.98
CA ILE A 13 30.28 -14.30 5.43
C ILE A 13 29.45 -14.00 4.19
N ILE A 14 28.43 -14.83 3.94
CA ILE A 14 27.36 -14.49 3.02
C ILE A 14 26.59 -13.35 3.67
N ILE A 15 26.95 -12.11 3.34
CA ILE A 15 26.12 -10.94 3.63
C ILE A 15 24.90 -11.08 2.70
N PHE A 16 23.85 -11.72 3.21
CA PHE A 16 22.51 -11.54 2.67
C PHE A 16 22.17 -10.06 2.85
N SER A 17 22.48 -9.26 1.84
CA SER A 17 21.95 -7.91 1.70
C SER A 17 20.46 -8.07 1.42
N LEU A 18 19.67 -8.29 2.49
CA LEU A 18 18.26 -7.99 2.47
C LEU A 18 18.19 -6.53 2.02
N LYS A 19 17.78 -6.31 0.77
CA LYS A 19 17.33 -5.00 0.34
C LYS A 19 16.18 -4.67 1.26
N VAL A 20 16.48 -3.93 2.32
CA VAL A 20 15.48 -3.19 3.07
C VAL A 20 14.96 -2.19 2.05
N SER A 21 13.94 -2.60 1.29
CA SER A 21 13.19 -1.67 0.45
C SER A 21 12.73 -0.56 1.38
N ALA A 22 13.03 0.68 1.00
CA ALA A 22 12.75 1.85 1.82
C ALA A 22 11.24 1.93 2.02
N GLN A 23 10.77 1.49 3.20
CA GLN A 23 9.37 1.66 3.59
C GLN A 23 9.17 3.14 3.91
N VAL A 24 8.33 3.81 3.13
CA VAL A 24 7.93 5.20 3.39
C VAL A 24 6.63 5.18 4.18
N GLU A 25 6.60 5.94 5.27
CA GLU A 25 5.39 6.07 6.06
C GLU A 25 4.29 6.80 5.27
N GLY A 26 3.06 6.32 5.47
CA GLY A 26 1.87 6.85 4.84
C GLY A 26 0.68 6.79 5.78
N ILE A 27 -0.42 7.35 5.29
CA ILE A 27 -1.73 7.34 5.91
C ILE A 27 -2.66 6.66 4.91
N ALA A 28 -3.18 5.50 5.30
CA ALA A 28 -4.18 4.77 4.54
C ALA A 28 -5.55 5.46 4.65
N ASN A 29 -6.34 5.38 3.59
CA ASN A 29 -7.71 5.84 3.61
C ASN A 29 -8.64 4.80 4.26
N ASP A 30 -9.76 5.27 4.80
CA ASP A 30 -10.79 4.42 5.37
C ASP A 30 -12.15 4.71 4.72
N ARG A 31 -12.94 3.66 4.57
CA ARG A 31 -14.28 3.73 3.96
C ARG A 31 -15.22 2.84 4.73
N ASP A 32 -16.36 3.40 5.13
CA ASP A 32 -17.33 2.77 6.03
C ASP A 32 -16.69 2.08 7.26
N GLY A 33 -15.69 2.72 7.88
CA GLY A 33 -15.06 2.22 9.10
C GLY A 33 -14.04 1.10 8.89
N VAL A 34 -13.66 0.83 7.64
CA VAL A 34 -12.65 -0.17 7.26
C VAL A 34 -11.48 0.53 6.60
N VAL A 35 -10.26 0.22 7.05
CA VAL A 35 -9.03 0.79 6.47
C VAL A 35 -8.61 0.01 5.24
N PHE A 36 -8.20 0.71 4.18
CA PHE A 36 -7.73 0.11 2.93
C PHE A 36 -6.22 0.34 2.77
N PHE A 37 -5.45 -0.75 2.85
CA PHE A 37 -4.02 -0.71 2.58
C PHE A 37 -3.74 -1.18 1.17
N ILE A 38 -3.50 -0.24 0.27
CA ILE A 38 -3.21 -0.49 -1.14
C ILE A 38 -1.77 -0.10 -1.47
N GLU A 39 -1.00 -1.03 -2.04
CA GLU A 39 0.46 -0.88 -2.25
C GLU A 39 1.19 -0.49 -0.94
N ALA A 40 0.61 -0.88 0.20
CA ALA A 40 1.09 -0.55 1.53
C ALA A 40 0.74 -1.67 2.53
N MET A 41 1.45 -1.69 3.65
CA MET A 41 1.18 -2.58 4.78
C MET A 41 0.80 -1.79 6.02
N PRO A 42 -0.03 -2.33 6.92
CA PRO A 42 -0.31 -1.67 8.20
C PRO A 42 0.96 -1.53 9.05
N ALA A 43 1.12 -0.37 9.70
CA ALA A 43 2.19 -0.18 10.68
C ALA A 43 1.86 -0.83 12.03
N SER A 44 0.57 -0.89 12.37
CA SER A 44 0.05 -1.50 13.59
C SER A 44 0.02 -3.03 13.49
N SER A 45 0.23 -3.73 14.61
CA SER A 45 0.17 -5.20 14.66
C SER A 45 -1.25 -5.72 14.44
N TYR A 46 -1.38 -6.82 13.70
CA TYR A 46 -2.68 -7.39 13.34
C TYR A 46 -2.69 -8.92 13.29
N ARG A 47 -3.90 -9.50 13.32
CA ARG A 47 -4.20 -10.91 13.02
C ARG A 47 -4.80 -11.02 11.62
N HIS A 48 -4.29 -11.94 10.80
CA HIS A 48 -4.90 -12.31 9.52
C HIS A 48 -6.12 -13.19 9.75
N LEU A 49 -7.27 -12.83 9.18
CA LEU A 49 -8.52 -13.60 9.28
C LEU A 49 -8.73 -14.49 8.06
N GLY A 50 -8.32 -14.01 6.89
CA GLY A 50 -8.37 -14.75 5.63
C GLY A 50 -8.25 -13.81 4.44
N THR A 51 -8.43 -14.34 3.23
CA THR A 51 -8.27 -13.60 1.99
C THR A 51 -9.58 -13.61 1.23
N VAL A 52 -10.05 -12.43 0.83
CA VAL A 52 -11.15 -12.28 -0.11
C VAL A 52 -10.62 -12.12 -1.52
N GLU A 53 -11.28 -12.77 -2.46
CA GLU A 53 -11.03 -12.60 -3.89
C GLU A 53 -12.25 -11.91 -4.51
N CYS A 54 -12.02 -11.11 -5.54
CA CYS A 54 -13.08 -10.52 -6.33
C CYS A 54 -12.91 -10.81 -7.82
N SER A 55 -14.00 -10.65 -8.56
CA SER A 55 -14.00 -10.71 -10.02
C SER A 55 -13.32 -9.47 -10.60
N SER A 56 -12.82 -9.54 -11.83
CA SER A 56 -12.26 -8.39 -12.54
C SER A 56 -13.30 -7.25 -12.69
N PHE A 57 -12.86 -6.00 -12.46
CA PHE A 57 -13.66 -4.78 -12.62
C PHE A 57 -13.07 -3.86 -13.70
N SER A 58 -13.73 -2.73 -13.94
CA SER A 58 -13.18 -1.67 -14.80
C SER A 58 -11.80 -1.25 -14.30
N PRO A 59 -10.79 -1.14 -15.19
CA PRO A 59 -9.43 -0.83 -14.79
C PRO A 59 -9.22 0.66 -14.52
N ASP A 60 -10.13 1.53 -14.96
CA ASP A 60 -9.97 2.99 -14.88
C ASP A 60 -10.43 3.59 -13.54
N ASP A 61 -11.19 2.83 -12.76
CA ASP A 61 -11.79 3.23 -11.48
C ASP A 61 -11.67 2.09 -10.47
N ILE A 62 -11.03 2.39 -9.34
CA ILE A 62 -10.76 1.44 -8.27
C ILE A 62 -11.93 1.35 -7.27
N ASP A 63 -12.80 2.36 -7.20
CA ASP A 63 -13.82 2.41 -6.14
C ASP A 63 -14.82 1.24 -6.21
N PRO A 64 -15.31 0.80 -7.39
CA PRO A 64 -16.17 -0.38 -7.50
C PRO A 64 -15.49 -1.68 -7.05
N LEU A 65 -14.17 -1.78 -7.26
CA LEU A 65 -13.37 -2.90 -6.79
C LEU A 65 -13.33 -2.90 -5.25
N LEU A 66 -13.04 -1.76 -4.64
CA LEU A 66 -13.00 -1.62 -3.18
C LEU A 66 -14.36 -1.96 -2.55
N ASP A 67 -15.45 -1.47 -3.14
CA ASP A 67 -16.82 -1.76 -2.69
C ASP A 67 -17.16 -3.25 -2.76
N HIS A 68 -16.76 -3.93 -3.84
CA HIS A 68 -17.01 -5.36 -3.96
C HIS A 68 -16.21 -6.16 -2.93
N VAL A 69 -14.93 -5.86 -2.77
CA VAL A 69 -14.06 -6.52 -1.80
C VAL A 69 -14.57 -6.30 -0.38
N LEU A 70 -14.96 -5.07 -0.04
CA LEU A 70 -15.58 -4.73 1.24
C LEU A 70 -16.84 -5.55 1.50
N LYS A 71 -17.73 -5.68 0.50
CA LYS A 71 -18.94 -6.49 0.60
C LYS A 71 -18.64 -7.97 0.84
N GLN A 72 -17.64 -8.53 0.15
CA GLN A 72 -17.23 -9.93 0.37
C GLN A 72 -16.61 -10.11 1.76
N ALA A 73 -15.80 -9.16 2.21
CA ALA A 73 -15.18 -9.22 3.53
C ALA A 73 -16.23 -9.20 4.64
N ARG A 74 -17.22 -8.28 4.57
CA ARG A 74 -18.35 -8.22 5.51
C ARG A 74 -19.18 -9.50 5.55
N LYS A 75 -19.26 -10.24 4.44
CA LYS A 75 -20.00 -11.51 4.39
C LYS A 75 -19.25 -12.65 5.08
N ASN A 76 -17.92 -12.65 4.98
CA ASN A 76 -17.09 -13.80 5.35
C ASN A 76 -16.34 -13.63 6.67
N TYR A 77 -16.12 -12.38 7.11
CA TYR A 77 -15.35 -12.03 8.30
C TYR A 77 -16.10 -10.95 9.09
N GLU A 78 -16.71 -11.31 10.21
CA GLU A 78 -17.53 -10.38 11.00
C GLU A 78 -16.67 -9.33 11.75
N GLU A 79 -15.47 -9.72 12.20
CA GLU A 79 -14.64 -8.90 13.09
C GLU A 79 -13.47 -8.17 12.42
N PHE A 80 -13.45 -8.09 11.09
CA PHE A 80 -12.33 -7.46 10.38
C PHE A 80 -12.35 -5.93 10.53
N ASP A 81 -11.17 -5.34 10.61
CA ASP A 81 -10.95 -3.90 10.77
C ASP A 81 -10.37 -3.25 9.51
N ALA A 82 -9.69 -4.03 8.67
CA ALA A 82 -8.99 -3.52 7.49
C ALA A 82 -8.80 -4.57 6.39
N LEU A 83 -8.51 -4.08 5.19
CA LEU A 83 -8.23 -4.86 3.99
C LEU A 83 -6.85 -4.50 3.44
N ILE A 84 -6.03 -5.51 3.15
CA ILE A 84 -4.68 -5.34 2.59
C ILE A 84 -4.64 -5.90 1.17
N PHE A 85 -4.51 -5.01 0.18
CA PHE A 85 -4.21 -5.34 -1.21
C PHE A 85 -2.69 -5.46 -1.35
N ARG A 86 -2.20 -6.70 -1.30
CA ARG A 86 -0.75 -6.93 -1.24
C ARG A 86 -0.06 -6.41 -2.52
N PRO A 87 1.06 -5.66 -2.38
CA PRO A 87 1.88 -5.23 -3.50
C PRO A 87 2.23 -6.38 -4.43
N GLY A 88 2.04 -6.19 -5.74
CA GLY A 88 2.42 -7.16 -6.77
C GLY A 88 1.66 -8.49 -6.75
N LYS A 89 0.56 -8.60 -6.00
CA LYS A 89 -0.31 -9.80 -5.99
C LYS A 89 -1.64 -9.59 -6.73
N GLY A 90 -1.73 -8.54 -7.54
CA GLY A 90 -2.97 -8.16 -8.19
C GLY A 90 -3.92 -7.42 -7.25
N MET A 91 -4.77 -6.59 -7.84
CA MET A 91 -5.74 -5.77 -7.13
C MET A 91 -7.03 -6.55 -6.82
N CYS A 92 -7.19 -7.78 -7.34
CA CYS A 92 -8.40 -8.58 -7.13
C CYS A 92 -8.36 -9.49 -5.90
N LYS A 93 -7.35 -9.34 -5.03
CA LYS A 93 -7.24 -10.09 -3.77
C LYS A 93 -6.88 -9.16 -2.63
N ALA A 94 -7.59 -9.29 -1.52
CA ALA A 94 -7.28 -8.54 -0.31
C ALA A 94 -7.33 -9.43 0.92
N ASP A 95 -6.39 -9.23 1.84
CA ASP A 95 -6.43 -9.90 3.14
C ASP A 95 -7.31 -9.13 4.11
N ALA A 96 -8.30 -9.79 4.68
CA ALA A 96 -9.05 -9.29 5.82
C ALA A 96 -8.23 -9.48 7.10
N ILE A 97 -8.03 -8.39 7.83
CA ILE A 97 -7.26 -8.39 9.07
C ILE A 97 -8.05 -7.77 10.23
N GLN A 98 -7.62 -8.07 11.44
CA GLN A 98 -8.10 -7.47 12.67
C GLN A 98 -6.93 -6.91 13.45
N PHE A 99 -7.00 -5.66 13.90
CA PHE A 99 -5.92 -5.05 14.67
C PHE A 99 -5.91 -5.58 16.11
N TYR A 100 -4.71 -5.77 16.66
CA TYR A 100 -4.59 -6.03 18.09
C TYR A 100 -4.89 -4.74 18.85
N ARG A 101 -5.91 -4.80 19.71
CA ARG A 101 -6.31 -3.68 20.57
C ARG A 101 -5.61 -3.82 21.92
N ASP A 102 -5.14 -2.70 22.49
CA ASP A 102 -4.66 -2.70 23.87
C ASP A 102 -5.83 -3.05 24.81
N PRO A 103 -5.75 -4.12 25.62
CA PRO A 103 -6.79 -4.48 26.58
C PRO A 103 -7.12 -3.37 27.58
N LYS A 104 -6.19 -2.42 27.80
CA LYS A 104 -6.33 -1.30 28.73
C LYS A 104 -6.86 -0.03 28.05
N ALA A 105 -6.93 0.01 26.71
CA ALA A 105 -7.48 1.16 26.01
C ALA A 105 -8.98 1.29 26.33
N LYS A 106 -9.38 2.45 26.86
CA LYS A 106 -10.80 2.74 27.10
C LYS A 106 -11.53 2.68 25.75
N ARG A 107 -12.48 1.74 25.60
CA ARG A 107 -13.40 1.73 24.46
C ARG A 107 -14.07 3.10 24.38
N ARG A 108 -13.73 3.88 23.35
CA ARG A 108 -14.47 5.11 23.04
C ARG A 108 -15.89 4.68 22.71
N ARG A 109 -16.87 5.14 23.48
CA ARG A 109 -18.29 4.92 23.19
C ARG A 109 -18.58 5.66 21.89
N GLY A 110 -18.71 4.92 20.79
CA GLY A 110 -19.15 5.47 19.51
C GLY A 110 -20.54 6.08 19.67
N SER A 111 -20.73 7.28 19.09
CA SER A 111 -22.04 7.89 18.95
C SER A 111 -22.89 7.03 18.01
N SER A 112 -24.11 6.65 18.41
CA SER A 112 -25.02 5.83 17.59
C SER A 112 -25.57 6.57 16.34
N ARG A 113 -25.03 7.74 16.00
CA ARG A 113 -25.48 8.64 14.93
C ARG A 113 -24.34 9.13 14.03
N GLY A 114 -23.10 8.66 14.22
CA GLY A 114 -21.94 9.07 13.42
C GLY A 114 -21.51 8.00 12.42
N GLU A 115 -20.84 8.42 11.35
CA GLU A 115 -20.07 7.52 10.48
C GLU A 115 -19.11 6.68 11.34
N PRO A 116 -18.91 5.39 11.00
CA PRO A 116 -18.00 4.54 11.74
C PRO A 116 -16.58 5.13 11.71
N GLN A 117 -16.10 5.59 12.86
CA GLN A 117 -14.82 6.28 12.99
C GLN A 117 -13.70 5.28 13.32
N VAL A 118 -12.69 5.23 12.45
CA VAL A 118 -11.46 4.44 12.66
C VAL A 118 -10.49 5.20 13.58
N ASP A 119 -9.76 4.48 14.43
CA ASP A 119 -8.63 5.04 15.17
C ASP A 119 -7.50 5.43 14.19
N GLU A 120 -7.04 6.69 14.25
CA GLU A 120 -5.95 7.19 13.39
C GLU A 120 -4.68 6.35 13.46
N ALA A 121 -4.39 5.71 14.61
CA ALA A 121 -3.25 4.81 14.74
C ALA A 121 -3.36 3.57 13.84
N PHE A 122 -4.58 3.15 13.50
CA PHE A 122 -4.84 2.05 12.58
C PHE A 122 -4.77 2.47 11.11
N LYS A 123 -4.69 3.76 10.80
CA LYS A 123 -4.50 4.27 9.44
C LYS A 123 -3.02 4.40 9.06
N LEU A 124 -2.10 4.32 10.03
CA LEU A 124 -0.66 4.38 9.76
C LEU A 124 -0.24 3.21 8.88
N SER A 125 0.40 3.54 7.76
CA SER A 125 0.81 2.59 6.75
C SER A 125 2.30 2.71 6.44
N LYS A 126 2.85 1.64 5.87
CA LYS A 126 4.19 1.58 5.30
C LYS A 126 4.03 1.24 3.83
N ALA A 127 4.21 2.24 2.98
CA ALA A 127 4.17 2.06 1.54
C ALA A 127 5.32 1.14 1.11
N VAL A 128 5.04 0.29 0.12
CA VAL A 128 6.00 -0.68 -0.42
C VAL A 128 6.34 -0.26 -1.84
N GLU A 129 7.62 -0.40 -2.18
CA GLU A 129 8.12 -0.03 -3.49
C GLU A 129 7.69 -1.05 -4.55
N ARG A 130 7.16 -0.56 -5.67
CA ARG A 130 6.86 -1.34 -6.88
C ARG A 130 7.80 -0.92 -8.00
N ASN A 131 8.61 -1.85 -8.52
CA ASN A 131 9.51 -1.61 -9.66
C ASN A 131 10.41 -0.36 -9.48
N GLY A 132 10.98 -0.18 -8.29
CA GLY A 132 11.87 0.94 -8.04
C GLY A 132 11.14 2.27 -7.78
N MET A 133 9.86 2.26 -7.41
CA MET A 133 9.01 3.45 -7.27
C MET A 133 8.02 3.30 -6.14
N MET A 134 7.85 4.34 -5.33
CA MET A 134 6.81 4.38 -4.32
C MET A 134 5.48 4.80 -4.95
N ILE A 135 4.42 4.05 -4.66
CA ILE A 135 3.08 4.30 -5.18
C ILE A 135 2.12 4.44 -4.02
N PHE A 136 1.51 5.61 -3.90
CA PHE A 136 0.43 5.86 -2.95
C PHE A 136 -0.87 5.83 -3.72
N LEU A 137 -1.56 4.69 -3.70
CA LEU A 137 -2.86 4.51 -4.32
C LEU A 137 -3.93 4.55 -3.24
N GLN A 138 -4.86 5.51 -3.33
CA GLN A 138 -5.88 5.78 -2.31
C GLN A 138 -5.29 6.05 -0.92
N ASN A 139 -3.98 6.33 -0.85
CA ASN A 139 -3.22 6.57 0.35
C ASN A 139 -2.48 7.90 0.20
N ASN A 140 -2.03 8.48 1.30
CA ASN A 140 -1.18 9.67 1.30
C ASN A 140 0.17 9.38 1.94
N PRO A 141 1.26 9.98 1.44
CA PRO A 141 2.52 10.03 2.18
C PRO A 141 2.34 10.84 3.47
N SER A 142 2.94 10.38 4.58
CA SER A 142 2.95 11.12 5.84
C SER A 142 4.11 12.11 5.93
N LYS A 143 5.19 11.86 5.18
CA LYS A 143 6.35 12.73 5.11
C LYS A 143 6.06 13.99 4.29
N GLU A 144 6.71 15.09 4.63
CA GLU A 144 6.62 16.31 3.84
C GLU A 144 7.21 16.10 2.43
N TYR A 145 6.54 16.65 1.42
CA TYR A 145 6.95 16.51 0.03
C TYR A 145 6.70 17.78 -0.76
N THR A 146 7.32 17.86 -1.92
CA THR A 146 7.09 18.88 -2.94
C THR A 146 6.36 18.24 -4.11
N LEU A 147 5.30 18.88 -4.59
CA LEU A 147 4.63 18.49 -5.84
C LEU A 147 5.50 18.93 -7.01
N LEU A 148 6.03 17.98 -7.79
CA LEU A 148 6.77 18.27 -9.02
C LEU A 148 5.82 18.60 -10.18
N GLY A 149 4.67 17.92 -10.22
CA GLY A 149 3.64 18.16 -11.22
C GLY A 149 2.62 17.04 -11.27
N ARG A 150 1.86 16.99 -12.36
CA ARG A 150 0.85 15.95 -12.62
C ARG A 150 1.13 15.28 -13.95
N VAL A 151 0.82 13.99 -14.03
CA VAL A 151 0.86 13.23 -15.28
C VAL A 151 -0.48 12.56 -15.56
N GLU A 152 -0.73 12.27 -16.83
CA GLU A 152 -1.89 11.53 -17.27
C GLU A 152 -1.50 10.51 -18.35
N THR A 153 -2.10 9.31 -18.30
CA THR A 153 -1.91 8.31 -19.37
C THR A 153 -2.52 8.83 -20.68
N PRO A 154 -1.90 8.56 -21.85
CA PRO A 154 -2.50 8.91 -23.14
C PRO A 154 -3.90 8.30 -23.29
N VAL A 155 -4.83 9.04 -23.90
CA VAL A 155 -6.20 8.55 -24.19
C VAL A 155 -6.19 7.29 -25.08
N THR A 156 -5.12 7.10 -25.85
CA THR A 156 -4.90 5.92 -26.69
C THR A 156 -4.43 4.70 -25.91
N PHE A 157 -3.88 4.87 -24.70
CA PHE A 157 -3.46 3.75 -23.87
C PHE A 157 -4.68 3.08 -23.24
N ARG A 158 -4.93 1.84 -23.65
CA ARG A 158 -6.01 1.00 -23.12
C ARG A 158 -5.41 -0.23 -22.50
N SER A 159 -5.70 -0.43 -21.23
CA SER A 159 -5.40 -1.66 -20.51
C SER A 159 -6.69 -2.20 -19.90
N LYS A 160 -6.75 -3.51 -19.70
CA LYS A 160 -7.82 -4.20 -18.96
C LYS A 160 -7.43 -4.50 -17.51
N ASP A 161 -6.21 -4.11 -17.11
CA ASP A 161 -5.62 -4.43 -15.81
C ASP A 161 -5.18 -3.14 -15.11
N ILE A 162 -5.64 -2.95 -13.88
CA ILE A 162 -5.26 -1.84 -13.01
C ILE A 162 -3.73 -1.81 -12.84
N GLU A 163 -3.08 -2.97 -12.71
CA GLU A 163 -1.63 -3.03 -12.49
C GLU A 163 -0.83 -2.52 -13.69
N GLU A 164 -1.32 -2.76 -14.91
CA GLU A 164 -0.71 -2.23 -16.14
C GLU A 164 -0.90 -0.71 -16.23
N LEU A 165 -2.06 -0.17 -15.83
CA LEU A 165 -2.28 1.28 -15.75
C LEU A 165 -1.33 1.95 -14.76
N ILE A 166 -1.19 1.36 -13.56
CA ILE A 166 -0.26 1.84 -12.52
C ILE A 166 1.20 1.78 -13.02
N THR A 167 1.55 0.72 -13.76
CA THR A 167 2.89 0.57 -14.33
C THR A 167 3.16 1.61 -15.42
N GLU A 168 2.21 1.84 -16.33
CA GLU A 168 2.36 2.80 -17.42
C GLU A 168 2.41 4.24 -16.89
N ILE A 169 1.54 4.61 -15.95
CA ILE A 169 1.59 5.96 -15.37
C ILE A 169 2.90 6.18 -14.61
N GLY A 170 3.41 5.16 -13.91
CA GLY A 170 4.73 5.19 -13.27
C GLY A 170 5.88 5.41 -14.25
N LYS A 171 5.83 4.74 -15.41
CA LYS A 171 6.80 4.93 -16.48
C LYS A 171 6.75 6.34 -17.05
N ILE A 172 5.56 6.88 -17.31
CA ILE A 172 5.37 8.25 -17.78
C ILE A 172 5.94 9.23 -16.74
N SER A 173 5.60 9.06 -15.45
CA SER A 173 6.11 9.89 -14.36
C SER A 173 7.64 9.91 -14.32
N LYS A 174 8.31 8.75 -14.34
CA LYS A 174 9.78 8.66 -14.31
C LYS A 174 10.43 9.32 -15.52
N ASN A 175 9.82 9.18 -16.70
CA ASN A 175 10.34 9.80 -17.92
C ASN A 175 10.18 11.32 -17.90
N THR A 176 9.09 11.84 -17.34
CA THR A 176 8.82 13.29 -17.26
C THR A 176 9.57 13.95 -16.11
N TYR A 177 9.71 13.27 -14.97
CA TYR A 177 10.35 13.77 -13.76
C TYR A 177 11.39 12.76 -13.24
N PRO A 178 12.62 12.74 -13.78
CA PRO A 178 13.64 11.74 -13.41
C PRO A 178 14.04 11.74 -11.93
N ASP A 179 13.93 12.90 -11.27
CA ASP A 179 14.31 13.10 -9.87
C ASP A 179 13.14 12.91 -8.88
N MET A 180 12.04 12.29 -9.31
CA MET A 180 10.87 12.00 -8.46
C MET A 180 11.16 10.87 -7.47
N ASP A 181 10.43 10.86 -6.36
CA ASP A 181 10.48 9.75 -5.39
C ASP A 181 9.23 8.86 -5.44
N ALA A 182 8.06 9.45 -5.71
CA ALA A 182 6.79 8.73 -5.65
C ALA A 182 5.72 9.31 -6.56
N ILE A 183 4.68 8.51 -6.78
CA ILE A 183 3.41 8.95 -7.36
C ILE A 183 2.27 8.80 -6.35
N VAL A 184 1.31 9.71 -6.42
CA VAL A 184 0.09 9.69 -5.60
C VAL A 184 -1.14 9.70 -6.51
N ILE A 185 -2.03 8.72 -6.33
CA ILE A 185 -3.29 8.55 -7.05
C ILE A 185 -4.40 8.48 -5.99
N MET A 186 -5.25 9.51 -5.94
CA MET A 186 -6.21 9.73 -4.83
C MET A 186 -7.62 9.25 -5.15
N GLU A 187 -8.46 9.17 -4.11
CA GLU A 187 -9.89 8.89 -4.22
C GLU A 187 -10.61 9.82 -5.18
N GLY A 188 -11.54 9.27 -5.98
CA GLY A 188 -12.27 10.01 -7.00
C GLY A 188 -11.42 10.48 -8.19
N SER A 189 -10.12 10.19 -8.21
CA SER A 189 -9.27 10.40 -9.39
C SER A 189 -9.23 9.13 -10.23
N SER A 190 -9.40 9.28 -11.55
CA SER A 190 -9.16 8.15 -12.47
C SER A 190 -7.73 7.65 -12.28
N LEU A 191 -7.54 6.32 -12.28
CA LEU A 191 -6.22 5.68 -12.23
C LEU A 191 -5.25 6.13 -13.35
N ARG A 192 -5.79 6.89 -14.32
CA ARG A 192 -5.06 7.54 -15.40
C ARG A 192 -4.32 8.80 -15.00
N LYS A 193 -4.56 9.36 -13.80
CA LYS A 193 -3.95 10.61 -13.35
C LYS A 193 -3.16 10.39 -12.07
N ALA A 194 -1.96 10.95 -12.02
CA ALA A 194 -1.11 10.90 -10.83
C ALA A 194 -0.48 12.25 -10.55
N SER A 195 -0.34 12.56 -9.26
CA SER A 195 0.56 13.62 -8.78
C SER A 195 1.95 13.03 -8.58
N VAL A 196 2.97 13.71 -9.10
CA VAL A 196 4.36 13.29 -8.98
C VAL A 196 5.04 14.12 -7.90
N ILE A 197 5.68 13.45 -6.95
CA ILE A 197 6.21 14.12 -5.76
C ILE A 197 7.69 13.79 -5.53
N LYS A 198 8.35 14.68 -4.79
CA LYS A 198 9.70 14.51 -4.24
C LYS A 198 9.66 14.77 -2.75
N PHE A 199 10.15 13.85 -1.94
CA PHE A 199 10.25 14.04 -0.49
C PHE A 199 11.27 15.13 -0.18
N LYS A 200 11.02 15.87 0.91
CA LYS A 200 11.94 16.90 1.39
C LYS A 200 13.07 16.32 2.25
#